data_AF-A0A7X2IW65-F1
#
_entry.id   AF-A0A7X2IW65-F1
#
_cell.length_a   1.000
_cell.length_b   1.000
_cell.length_c   1.000
_cell.angle_alpha   90.00
_cell.angle_beta   90.00
_cell.angle_gamma   90.00
#
_symmetry.space_group_name_H-M   'P 1'
#
loop_
_entity.id
_entity.type
_entity.pdbx_description
1 polymer ?
#
loop_
_entity_poly.entity_id
_entity_poly.type
_entity_poly.pdbx_seq_one_letter_code
_entity_poly.pdbx_strand_id
1 'polypeptide(L)' 'MKDKELDEGLQKAFREIYQDIEMLVYIANNANVFNSIESDRVHKRLKQNIKALEYLIIGKLR' A
#
# COMPACT_ATOMS: atom_id res chain seq x y z
N MET A 1 2.21 18.11 -17.77
CA MET A 1 2.90 18.08 -16.46
C MET A 1 2.04 17.40 -15.40
N LYS A 2 0.80 17.83 -15.17
CA LYS A 2 -0.16 17.17 -14.25
C LYS A 2 -0.31 15.65 -14.43
N ASP A 3 -0.43 15.15 -15.66
CA ASP A 3 -0.59 13.71 -15.89
C ASP A 3 0.66 12.91 -15.51
N LYS A 4 1.84 13.49 -15.70
CA LYS A 4 3.12 12.83 -15.41
C LYS A 4 3.37 12.74 -13.90
N GLU A 5 3.07 13.82 -13.18
CA GLU A 5 3.12 13.84 -11.70
C GLU A 5 2.11 12.87 -11.07
N LEU A 6 0.93 12.74 -11.68
CA LEU A 6 -0.06 11.77 -11.23
C LEU A 6 0.38 10.32 -11.50
N ASP A 7 0.91 10.03 -12.69
CA ASP A 7 1.41 8.70 -13.01
C ASP A 7 2.55 8.28 -12.07
N GLU A 8 3.46 9.20 -11.74
CA GLU A 8 4.53 8.98 -10.76
C GLU A 8 3.96 8.72 -9.34
N GLY A 9 2.95 9.48 -8.93
CA GLY A 9 2.24 9.28 -7.65
C GLY A 9 1.54 7.93 -7.55
N LEU A 10 0.85 7.51 -8.63
CA LEU A 10 0.21 6.20 -8.72
C LEU A 10 1.23 5.06 -8.68
N GLN A 11 2.30 5.15 -9.48
CA GLN A 11 3.36 4.16 -9.49
C GLN A 11 4.02 3.98 -8.11
N LYS A 12 4.24 5.09 -7.39
CA LYS A 12 4.77 5.06 -6.03
C LYS A 12 3.82 4.34 -5.07
N ALA A 13 2.53 4.72 -5.08
CA ALA A 13 1.54 4.12 -4.19
C ALA A 13 1.34 2.61 -4.46
N PHE A 14 1.33 2.18 -5.72
CA PHE A 14 1.29 0.76 -6.06
C PHE A 14 2.54 0.00 -5.56
N ARG A 15 3.73 0.58 -5.71
CA ARG A 15 4.98 -0.02 -5.21
C ARG A 15 4.94 -0.23 -3.69
N GLU A 16 4.46 0.75 -2.94
CA GLU A 16 4.31 0.66 -1.48
C GLU A 16 3.30 -0.43 -1.08
N ILE A 17 2.20 -0.59 -1.83
CA ILE A 17 1.25 -1.69 -1.62
C ILE A 17 1.90 -3.06 -1.85
N TYR A 18 2.65 -3.24 -2.93
CA TYR A 18 3.31 -4.51 -3.21
C TYR A 18 4.32 -4.88 -2.10
N GLN A 19 5.09 -3.91 -1.60
CA GLN A 19 6.02 -4.13 -0.48
C GLN A 19 5.31 -4.52 0.81
N ASP A 20 4.18 -3.87 1.12
CA ASP A 20 3.39 -4.20 2.29
C ASP A 20 2.79 -5.63 2.18
N ILE A 21 2.36 -6.04 0.98
CA ILE A 21 1.88 -7.41 0.71
C ILE A 21 3.00 -8.44 0.89
N GLU A 22 4.19 -8.19 0.34
CA GLU A 22 5.35 -9.07 0.51
C GLU A 22 5.73 -9.23 1.99
N MET A 23 5.63 -8.15 2.77
CA MET A 23 5.89 -8.18 4.21
C MET A 23 4.85 -9.01 4.96
N LEU A 24 3.56 -8.94 4.61
CA LEU A 24 2.53 -9.82 5.19
C LEU A 24 2.78 -11.29 4.85
N VAL A 25 3.13 -11.59 3.59
CA VAL A 25 3.44 -12.96 3.16
C VAL A 25 4.65 -13.50 3.92
N TYR A 26 5.68 -12.67 4.10
CA TYR A 26 6.85 -13.02 4.92
C TYR A 26 6.46 -13.31 6.37
N ILE A 27 5.67 -12.46 7.01
CA ILE A 27 5.20 -12.66 8.40
C ILE A 27 4.39 -13.96 8.51
N ALA A 28 3.46 -14.20 7.58
CA ALA A 28 2.61 -15.40 7.58
C ALA A 28 3.42 -16.70 7.39
N ASN A 29 4.45 -16.68 6.54
CA ASN A 29 5.29 -17.84 6.27
C ASN A 29 6.33 -18.12 7.38
N ASN A 30 6.60 -17.16 8.27
CA ASN A 30 7.55 -17.28 9.38
C ASN A 30 6.84 -17.41 10.75
N ALA A 31 5.73 -18.14 10.79
CA ALA A 31 4.75 -18.25 11.89
C ALA A 31 5.27 -18.64 13.28
N ASN A 32 6.57 -18.98 13.45
CA ASN A 32 7.20 -19.13 14.76
C ASN A 32 7.29 -17.81 15.55
N VAL A 33 7.08 -16.66 14.89
CA VAL A 33 6.91 -15.36 15.53
C VAL A 33 5.59 -14.75 15.03
N PHE A 34 4.47 -15.19 15.61
CA PHE A 34 3.17 -14.57 15.35
C PHE A 34 3.16 -13.16 15.94
N ASN A 35 3.66 -12.18 15.18
CA ASN A 35 3.72 -10.78 15.59
C ASN A 35 2.46 -10.05 15.12
N SER A 36 1.37 -10.25 15.85
CA SER A 36 0.07 -9.61 15.59
C SER A 36 0.18 -8.08 15.46
N ILE A 37 1.10 -7.46 16.19
CA ILE A 37 1.37 -6.01 16.14
C ILE A 37 1.91 -5.59 14.77
N GLU A 38 2.85 -6.34 14.21
CA GLU A 38 3.40 -6.06 12.88
C GLU A 38 2.35 -6.34 11.79
N SER A 39 1.58 -7.42 11.91
CA SER A 39 0.47 -7.71 11.00
C SER A 39 -0.56 -6.57 10.99
N ASP A 40 -0.97 -6.09 12.17
CA ASP A 40 -1.90 -4.96 12.30
C ASP A 40 -1.32 -3.65 11.73
N ARG A 41 -0.01 -3.41 11.91
CA ARG A 41 0.65 -2.23 11.34
C ARG A 41 0.64 -2.28 9.82
N VAL A 42 0.98 -3.42 9.22
CA VAL A 42 0.99 -3.57 7.76
C VAL A 42 -0.42 -3.49 7.20
N HIS A 43 -1.42 -4.08 7.87
CA HIS A 43 -2.82 -3.96 7.48
C HIS A 43 -3.31 -2.49 7.50
N LYS A 44 -2.91 -1.69 8.50
CA LYS A 44 -3.21 -0.25 8.53
C LYS A 44 -2.56 0.51 7.38
N ARG A 45 -1.29 0.22 7.05
CA ARG A 45 -0.57 0.84 5.93
C ARG A 45 -1.22 0.52 4.58
N LEU A 46 -1.57 -0.74 4.33
CA LEU A 46 -2.30 -1.14 3.11
C LEU A 46 -3.60 -0.37 2.93
N LYS A 47 -4.40 -0.23 3.98
CA LYS A 47 -5.64 0.57 3.92
C LYS A 47 -5.39 2.04 3.61
N GLN A 48 -4.33 2.64 4.16
CA GLN A 48 -3.97 4.03 3.88
C GLN A 48 -3.52 4.21 2.42
N ASN A 49 -2.70 3.29 1.92
CA ASN A 49 -2.19 3.34 0.54
C ASN A 49 -3.30 3.14 -0.49
N ILE A 50 -4.25 2.22 -0.25
CA ILE A 50 -5.43 2.03 -1.10
C ILE A 50 -6.30 3.30 -1.12
N LYS A 51 -6.55 3.92 0.03
CA LYS A 51 -7.31 5.19 0.10
C LYS A 51 -6.60 6.35 -0.63
N ALA A 52 -5.27 6.41 -0.55
CA ALA A 52 -4.49 7.39 -1.29
C ALA A 52 -4.64 7.18 -2.82
N LEU A 53 -4.60 5.94 -3.29
CA LEU A 53 -4.89 5.61 -4.69
C LEU A 53 -6.31 6.01 -5.10
N GLU A 54 -7.32 5.66 -4.29
CA GLU A 54 -8.71 6.05 -4.55
C GLU A 54 -8.85 7.58 -4.68
N TYR A 55 -8.24 8.34 -3.78
CA TYR A 55 -8.24 9.80 -3.83
C TYR A 55 -7.56 10.33 -5.10
N LEU A 56 -6.40 9.80 -5.47
CA LEU A 56 -5.66 10.21 -6.66
C LEU A 56 -6.42 9.88 -7.96
N ILE A 57 -7.09 8.72 -8.01
CA ILE A 57 -7.86 8.28 -9.18
C ILE A 57 -9.18 9.06 -9.30
N ILE A 58 -9.95 9.18 -8.21
CA ILE A 58 -11.22 9.92 -8.19
C ILE A 58 -10.98 11.41 -8.40
N GLY A 59 -9.91 11.97 -7.83
CA GLY A 59 -9.49 13.35 -8.04
C GLY A 59 -9.10 13.67 -9.49
N LYS A 60 -8.76 12.66 -10.30
CA LYS A 60 -8.54 12.80 -11.75
C LYS A 60 -9.84 12.71 -12.57
N LEU A 61 -10.88 12.06 -12.02
CA LEU A 61 -12.17 11.83 -12.69
C LEU A 61 -13.18 12.96 -12.46
N ARG A 62 -12.88 13.94 -11.59
CA ARG A 62 -13.61 15.20 -11.41
C ARG A 62 -12.88 16.34 -12.09
#